data_AF-A0AB37GNU5-F1
#
_entry.id   AF-A0AB37GNU5-F1
#
_cell.length_a   1.000
_cell.length_b   1.000
_cell.length_c   1.000
_cell.angle_alpha   90.00
_cell.angle_beta   90.00
_cell.angle_gamma   90.00
#
_symmetry.space_group_name_H-M   'P 1'
#
loop_
_entity.id
_entity.type
_entity.pdbx_description
1 polymer ?
#
loop_
_entity_poly.entity_id
_entity_poly.type
_entity_poly.pdbx_seq_one_letter_code
_entity_poly.pdbx_strand_id
1 'polypeptide(L)' 'MVKMITVWYKYDDKRSEAKLNHIEDGWINEDYPKPKDPSYSNQEAWKKSNWERKHAYLDEQYHVLNVPPANWVK' A
#
# COMPACT_ATOMS: atom_id res chain seq x y z
N MET A 1 -3.79 21.63 6.10
CA MET A 1 -2.89 21.28 4.98
C MET A 1 -3.03 19.79 4.72
N VAL A 2 -3.01 19.35 3.46
CA VAL A 2 -3.08 17.92 3.12
C VAL A 2 -1.72 17.44 2.63
N LYS A 3 -1.33 16.22 3.04
CA LYS A 3 -0.07 15.59 2.65
C LYS A 3 -0.36 14.47 1.64
N MET A 4 0.29 14.49 0.49
CA MET A 4 0.18 13.39 -0.48
C MET A 4 0.84 12.13 0.09
N ILE A 5 0.21 10.99 -0.11
CA ILE A 5 0.71 9.68 0.29
C ILE A 5 0.52 8.64 -0.81
N THR A 6 1.27 7.54 -0.67
CA THR A 6 1.07 6.31 -1.43
C THR A 6 0.38 5.30 -0.54
N VAL A 7 -0.68 4.68 -1.05
CA VAL A 7 -1.39 3.57 -0.39
C VAL A 7 -1.05 2.29 -1.11
N TRP A 8 -0.46 1.35 -0.39
CA TRP A 8 -0.04 0.06 -0.91
C TRP A 8 -1.06 -1.02 -0.60
N TYR A 9 -1.45 -1.76 -1.65
CA TYR A 9 -2.29 -2.93 -1.56
C TYR A 9 -1.52 -4.17 -2.02
N LYS A 10 -1.71 -5.27 -1.31
CA LYS A 10 -1.16 -6.58 -1.67
C LYS A 10 -2.29 -7.46 -2.18
N TYR A 11 -2.10 -8.07 -3.34
CA TYR A 11 -3.01 -9.14 -3.77
C TYR A 11 -2.72 -10.44 -3.02
N ASP A 12 -3.77 -11.21 -2.76
CA ASP A 12 -3.60 -12.60 -2.35
C ASP A 12 -3.02 -13.46 -3.48
N ASP A 13 -2.57 -14.67 -3.13
CA ASP A 13 -1.99 -15.61 -4.10
C ASP A 13 -3.00 -16.02 -5.19
N LYS A 14 -4.30 -15.85 -4.92
CA LYS A 14 -5.40 -16.08 -5.88
C LYS A 14 -5.64 -14.89 -6.81
N ARG A 15 -4.95 -13.76 -6.60
CA ARG A 15 -5.08 -12.48 -7.32
C ARG A 15 -6.50 -11.95 -7.41
N SER A 16 -7.41 -12.42 -6.57
CA SER A 16 -8.83 -12.06 -6.66
C SER A 16 -9.11 -10.74 -5.95
N GLU A 17 -8.37 -10.44 -4.88
CA GLU A 17 -8.62 -9.26 -4.06
C GLU A 17 -7.32 -8.61 -3.59
N ALA A 18 -7.26 -7.29 -3.74
CA ALA A 18 -6.18 -6.46 -3.21
C ALA A 18 -6.56 -5.98 -1.80
N LYS A 19 -5.75 -6.32 -0.80
CA LYS A 19 -5.95 -5.90 0.59
C LYS A 19 -5.01 -4.76 0.93
N LEU A 20 -5.53 -3.76 1.64
CA LEU A 20 -4.73 -2.66 2.17
C LEU A 20 -3.59 -3.24 3.02
N ASN A 21 -2.35 -2.83 2.73
CA ASN A 21 -1.18 -3.28 3.44
C ASN A 21 -0.61 -2.18 4.35
N HIS A 22 -0.21 -1.04 3.77
CA HIS A 22 0.29 0.12 4.51
C HIS A 22 0.26 1.40 3.66
N ILE A 23 0.66 2.52 4.26
CA ILE A 23 0.82 3.83 3.59
C ILE A 23 2.26 4.33 3.72
N GLU A 24 2.70 5.10 2.73
CA GLU A 24 4.01 5.78 2.72
C GLU A 24 3.85 7.26 2.40
N ASP A 25 4.74 8.09 2.94
CA ASP A 25 4.74 9.52 2.71
C ASP A 25 5.14 9.87 1.26
N GLY A 26 4.39 10.76 0.63
CA GLY A 26 4.63 11.18 -0.76
C GLY A 26 4.23 10.12 -1.79
N TRP A 27 4.57 10.39 -3.05
CA TRP A 27 4.38 9.43 -4.13
C TRP A 27 5.66 8.59 -4.35
N ILE A 28 5.53 7.28 -4.23
CA ILE A 28 6.64 6.33 -4.36
C ILE A 28 6.69 5.80 -5.79
N ASN A 29 7.81 6.03 -6.47
CA ASN A 29 8.02 5.64 -7.87
C ASN A 29 8.47 4.18 -8.06
N GLU A 30 8.67 3.42 -6.99
CA GLU A 30 9.08 2.01 -7.02
C GLU A 30 7.90 1.08 -7.37
N ASP A 31 8.18 -0.07 -7.97
CA ASP A 31 7.13 -1.04 -8.39
C ASP A 31 6.55 -1.87 -7.22
N TYR A 32 7.25 -1.90 -6.09
CA TYR A 32 6.86 -2.59 -4.87
C TYR A 32 7.24 -1.76 -3.64
N PRO A 33 6.51 -1.90 -2.52
CA PRO A 33 6.83 -1.16 -1.30
C PRO A 33 8.12 -1.67 -0.66
N LYS A 34 8.91 -0.78 -0.07
CA LYS A 34 10.03 -1.22 0.74
C LYS A 34 9.52 -2.04 1.94
N PRO A 35 10.19 -3.15 2.25
CA PRO A 35 9.88 -3.91 3.45
C PRO A 35 10.10 -3.01 4.66
N LYS A 36 9.17 -3.04 5.61
CA LYS A 36 9.26 -2.26 6.84
C LYS A 36 10.56 -2.54 7.61
N ASP A 37 11.04 -3.79 7.53
CA ASP A 37 12.30 -4.20 8.13
C ASP A 37 13.09 -5.08 7.13
N PRO A 38 14.34 -4.70 6.80
CA PRO A 38 15.18 -5.50 5.90
C PRO A 38 15.60 -6.85 6.50
N SER A 39 15.47 -7.06 7.82
CA SER A 39 15.79 -8.32 8.50
C SER A 39 14.78 -9.44 8.26
N TYR A 40 13.59 -9.14 7.72
CA TYR A 40 12.63 -10.19 7.42
C TYR A 40 13.21 -11.19 6.42
N SER A 41 13.20 -12.47 6.75
CA SER A 41 13.74 -13.57 5.92
C SER A 41 13.11 -13.68 4.53
N ASN A 42 11.93 -13.07 4.34
CA ASN A 42 11.06 -13.30 3.18
C ASN A 42 11.16 -12.17 2.13
N GLN A 43 12.28 -11.43 2.10
CA GLN A 43 12.50 -10.29 1.19
C GLN A 43 12.22 -10.64 -0.28
N GLU A 44 12.68 -11.81 -0.73
CA GLU A 44 12.52 -12.22 -2.12
C GLU A 44 11.07 -12.52 -2.49
N ALA A 45 10.30 -13.12 -1.56
CA ALA A 45 8.87 -13.34 -1.76
C ALA A 45 8.08 -12.01 -1.73
N TRP A 46 8.53 -11.05 -0.92
CA TRP A 46 7.95 -9.70 -0.86
C TRP A 46 8.06 -8.97 -2.20
N LYS A 47 9.27 -8.92 -2.78
CA LYS A 47 9.52 -8.29 -4.09
C LYS A 47 8.72 -8.95 -5.22
N LYS A 48 8.51 -10.27 -5.15
CA LYS A 48 7.78 -11.05 -6.16
C LYS A 48 6.25 -11.05 -5.97
N SER A 49 5.75 -10.46 -4.90
CA SER A 49 4.31 -10.34 -4.68
C SER A 49 3.68 -9.36 -5.68
N ASN A 50 2.37 -9.50 -5.93
CA ASN A 50 1.67 -8.51 -6.74
C ASN A 50 1.22 -7.35 -5.86
N TRP A 51 1.67 -6.15 -6.25
CA TRP A 51 1.42 -4.91 -5.54
C TRP A 51 0.57 -3.98 -6.39
N GLU A 52 -0.31 -3.22 -5.75
CA GLU A 52 -0.97 -2.05 -6.34
C GLU A 52 -0.66 -0.84 -5.47
N ARG A 53 -0.27 0.27 -6.10
CA ARG A 53 -0.12 1.57 -5.44
C ARG A 53 -1.19 2.54 -5.93
N LYS A 54 -1.78 3.27 -5.00
CA LYS A 54 -2.76 4.32 -5.27
C LYS A 54 -2.32 5.62 -4.61
N HIS A 55 -2.58 6.75 -5.26
CA HIS A 55 -2.39 8.06 -4.65
C HIS A 55 -3.54 8.37 -3.69
N ALA A 56 -3.21 8.92 -2.52
CA ALA A 56 -4.20 9.44 -1.59
C ALA A 56 -3.63 10.66 -0.86
N TYR A 57 -4.42 11.24 0.05
CA TYR A 57 -4.00 12.38 0.85
C TYR A 57 -4.28 12.12 2.33
N LEU A 58 -3.41 12.62 3.20
CA LEU A 58 -3.59 12.64 4.65
C LEU A 58 -3.96 14.06 5.08
N ASP A 59 -5.04 14.21 5.86
CA ASP A 59 -5.37 15.48 6.51
C ASP A 59 -4.58 15.69 7.81
N GLU A 60 -4.79 16.83 8.47
CA GLU A 60 -4.10 17.19 9.72
C GLU A 60 -4.54 16.33 10.92
N GLN A 61 -5.66 15.64 10.81
CA GLN A 61 -6.19 14.71 11.81
C GLN A 61 -5.76 13.27 11.53
N TYR A 62 -4.87 13.07 10.56
CA TYR A 62 -4.39 11.77 10.11
C TYR A 62 -5.47 10.87 9.47
N HIS A 63 -6.53 11.46 8.92
CA HIS A 63 -7.47 10.71 8.09
C HIS A 63 -6.97 10.63 6.66
N VAL A 64 -7.11 9.45 6.07
CA VAL A 64 -6.83 9.27 4.65
C VAL A 64 -8.04 9.70 3.84
N LEU A 65 -7.87 10.73 3.04
CA LEU A 65 -8.82 11.26 2.09
C LEU A 65 -8.61 10.63 0.71
N ASN A 66 -9.70 10.46 -0.04
CA ASN A 66 -9.70 10.01 -1.43
C ASN A 66 -9.13 8.59 -1.66
N VAL A 67 -9.27 7.71 -0.67
CA VAL A 67 -8.93 6.28 -0.83
C VAL A 67 -9.96 5.64 -1.76
N PRO A 68 -9.56 5.02 -2.89
CA PRO A 68 -10.49 4.21 -3.67
C PRO A 68 -11.08 3.13 -2.75
N PRO A 69 -12.39 2.85 -2.82
CA PRO A 69 -13.03 1.90 -1.90
C PRO A 69 -12.30 0.56 -1.91
N ALA A 70 -11.71 0.20 -0.76
CA ALA A 70 -11.23 -1.14 -0.51
C ALA A 70 -12.45 -1.99 -0.18
N ASN A 71 -13.03 -2.63 -1.19
CA ASN A 71 -14.18 -3.51 -0.99
C ASN A 71 -13.71 -4.74 -0.21
N TRP A 72 -13.99 -4.75 1.10
CA TRP A 72 -13.90 -5.96 1.91
C TRP A 72 -15.14 -6.80 1.62
N VAL A 73 -14.98 -7.87 0.86
CA VAL A 73 -16.04 -8.87 0.72
C VAL A 73 -16.10 -9.65 2.03
N LYS A 74 -17.33 -9.78 2.58
CA LYS A 74 -17.63 -10.37 3.88
C LYS A 74 -17.50 -11.89 3.88
#